data_AF-A0A958BNE3-F1
#
_entry.id   AF-A0A958BNE3-F1
#
_cell.length_a   1.000
_cell.length_b   1.000
_cell.length_c   1.000
_cell.angle_alpha   90.00
_cell.angle_beta   90.00
_cell.angle_gamma   90.00
#
_symmetry.space_group_name_H-M   'P 1'
#
loop_
_entity.id
_entity.type
_entity.pdbx_description
1 polymer ?
#
loop_
_entity_poly.entity_id
_entity_poly.type
_entity_poly.pdbx_seq_one_letter_code
_entity_poly.pdbx_strand_id
1 'polypeptide(L)'
;MTSNPMRFLILPFLILAAMLVRPGPARAAEFSSAGVVPVVGKNCKESGVQKSPDGVFALYVFCDDAAGVHVGIVCVKLECERYVRWDAANRFWQEKEWASDVREYVWLDGGSRLLVGTSEIYGTGLCYVLDIPTRLATALKLPEELGKYVECSIKAISNDGSKAQVQVAVPHARHDIEVEIPPAPSR
;
A
#
# COMPACT_ATOMS: atom_id res chain seq x y z
N MET A 1 -30.78 65.21 -51.38
CA MET A 1 -29.87 64.84 -52.47
C MET A 1 -28.45 65.03 -51.96
N THR A 2 -27.62 63.98 -52.01
CA THR A 2 -26.14 63.94 -52.14
C THR A 2 -25.29 64.79 -51.17
N SER A 3 -24.22 64.36 -50.53
CA SER A 3 -23.34 63.19 -50.63
C SER A 3 -22.39 63.19 -49.42
N ASN A 4 -21.98 62.00 -48.95
CA ASN A 4 -20.73 61.78 -48.20
C ASN A 4 -19.51 62.22 -49.05
N PRO A 5 -18.34 62.62 -48.50
CA PRO A 5 -17.39 61.72 -47.81
C PRO A 5 -16.64 62.41 -46.63
N MET A 6 -15.86 61.79 -45.75
CA MET A 6 -14.62 61.07 -46.03
C MET A 6 -14.11 60.39 -44.75
N ARG A 7 -13.63 59.17 -44.94
CA ARG A 7 -13.14 58.22 -43.94
C ARG A 7 -11.84 58.71 -43.29
N PHE A 8 -11.71 58.55 -41.98
CA PHE A 8 -10.42 58.30 -41.35
C PHE A 8 -10.44 56.92 -40.70
N LEU A 9 -9.59 56.04 -41.22
CA LEU A 9 -9.20 54.77 -40.62
C LEU A 9 -8.46 55.05 -39.31
N ILE A 10 -8.94 54.50 -38.21
CA ILE A 10 -8.08 54.12 -37.08
C ILE A 10 -8.55 52.73 -36.63
N LEU A 11 -7.77 51.70 -36.99
CA LEU A 11 -7.87 50.37 -36.42
C LEU A 11 -7.38 50.43 -34.96
N PRO A 12 -8.15 50.02 -33.95
CA PRO A 12 -7.57 49.62 -32.69
C PRO A 12 -7.09 48.17 -32.82
N PHE A 13 -5.77 47.99 -32.76
CA PHE A 13 -5.14 46.69 -32.51
C PHE A 13 -5.50 46.24 -31.09
N LEU A 14 -6.65 45.56 -30.94
CA LEU A 14 -6.97 44.77 -29.76
C LEU A 14 -6.12 43.51 -29.81
N ILE A 15 -4.91 43.59 -29.25
CA ILE A 15 -4.10 42.41 -28.94
C ILE A 15 -4.81 41.69 -27.79
N LEU A 16 -5.67 40.74 -28.15
CA LEU A 16 -6.25 39.78 -27.24
C LEU A 16 -5.11 38.87 -26.75
N ALA A 17 -4.53 39.20 -25.59
CA ALA A 17 -3.63 38.31 -24.88
C ALA A 17 -4.45 37.11 -24.42
N ALA A 18 -4.53 36.07 -25.26
CA ALA A 18 -4.99 34.75 -24.84
C ALA A 18 -4.05 34.29 -23.73
N MET A 19 -4.49 34.43 -22.48
CA MET A 19 -3.83 33.82 -21.34
C MET A 19 -3.83 32.32 -21.59
N LEU A 20 -2.68 31.79 -22.01
CA LEU A 20 -2.35 30.38 -21.94
C LEU A 20 -2.44 29.99 -20.46
N VAL A 21 -3.62 29.53 -20.04
CA VAL A 21 -3.76 28.73 -18.84
C VAL A 21 -2.93 27.47 -19.11
N ARG A 22 -1.67 27.50 -18.69
CA ARG A 22 -0.85 26.29 -18.64
C ARG A 22 -1.59 25.34 -17.71
N PRO A 23 -2.02 24.15 -18.18
CA PRO A 23 -2.45 23.12 -17.25
C PRO A 23 -1.28 22.91 -16.29
N GLY A 24 -1.53 23.12 -15.00
CA GLY A 24 -0.54 22.84 -13.97
C GLY A 24 -0.06 21.39 -14.11
N PRO A 25 1.17 21.07 -13.66
CA PRO A 25 1.64 19.70 -13.67
C PRO A 25 0.58 18.85 -12.97
N ALA A 26 0.08 17.83 -13.69
CA ALA A 26 -0.81 16.84 -13.12
C ALA A 26 -0.15 16.33 -11.84
N ARG A 27 -0.78 16.63 -10.71
CA ARG A 27 -0.39 16.15 -9.38
C ARG A 27 -0.22 14.64 -9.55
N ALA A 28 1.01 14.13 -9.40
CA ALA A 28 1.27 12.69 -9.48
C ALA A 28 0.25 11.99 -8.59
N ALA A 29 -0.31 10.87 -9.06
CA ALA A 29 -1.26 10.09 -8.27
C ALA A 29 -0.63 9.84 -6.90
N GLU A 30 -1.28 10.34 -5.85
CA GLU A 30 -0.77 10.31 -4.48
C GLU A 30 -0.61 8.87 -3.98
N PHE A 31 -1.42 7.97 -4.55
CA PHE A 31 -1.45 6.55 -4.29
C PHE A 31 -1.12 5.72 -5.51
N SER A 32 -0.43 4.61 -5.29
CA SER A 32 -0.09 3.63 -6.30
C SER A 32 -0.44 2.23 -5.82
N SER A 33 -1.10 1.45 -6.67
CA SER A 33 -1.27 0.01 -6.46
C SER A 33 -0.03 -0.79 -6.88
N ALA A 34 0.96 -0.14 -7.48
CA ALA A 34 2.22 -0.78 -7.85
C ALA A 34 2.94 -1.25 -6.59
N GLY A 35 3.17 -2.56 -6.49
CA GLY A 35 3.82 -3.19 -5.34
C GLY A 35 2.87 -3.91 -4.38
N VAL A 36 1.54 -3.72 -4.51
CA VAL A 36 0.57 -4.58 -3.80
C VAL A 36 0.51 -5.93 -4.52
N VAL A 37 0.91 -6.99 -3.82
CA VAL A 37 1.00 -8.34 -4.36
C VAL A 37 -0.15 -9.18 -3.81
N PRO A 38 -1.17 -9.51 -4.63
CA PRO A 38 -2.18 -10.48 -4.22
C PRO A 38 -1.59 -11.89 -4.22
N VAL A 39 -1.80 -12.65 -3.15
CA VAL A 39 -1.26 -14.02 -3.00
C VAL A 39 -2.32 -15.10 -3.09
N VAL A 40 -3.55 -14.77 -3.49
CA VAL A 40 -4.70 -15.68 -3.36
C VAL A 40 -5.02 -16.50 -4.61
N GLY A 41 -5.50 -17.73 -4.40
CA GLY A 41 -6.00 -18.60 -5.46
C GLY A 41 -4.96 -18.82 -6.55
N LYS A 42 -5.30 -18.42 -7.80
CA LYS A 42 -4.39 -18.54 -8.95
C LYS A 42 -3.16 -17.64 -8.89
N ASN A 43 -3.10 -16.70 -7.94
CA ASN A 43 -1.93 -15.86 -7.71
C ASN A 43 -0.96 -16.49 -6.71
N CYS A 44 -1.37 -17.54 -5.99
CA CYS A 44 -0.49 -18.37 -5.17
C CYS A 44 0.27 -19.40 -6.02
N LYS A 45 0.84 -18.96 -7.15
CA LYS A 45 1.58 -19.86 -8.08
C LYS A 45 3.05 -20.01 -7.71
N GLU A 46 3.54 -19.13 -6.85
CA GLU A 46 4.94 -19.10 -6.40
C GLU A 46 5.00 -19.24 -4.89
N SER A 47 4.58 -20.39 -4.38
CA SER A 47 4.98 -20.78 -3.03
C SER A 47 6.51 -20.76 -2.93
N GLY A 48 7.03 -20.28 -1.81
CA GLY A 48 8.47 -20.11 -1.61
C GLY A 48 8.88 -18.69 -1.24
N VAL A 49 10.12 -18.35 -1.59
CA VAL A 49 10.85 -17.21 -1.02
C VAL A 49 10.73 -15.97 -1.92
N GLN A 50 10.04 -14.95 -1.43
CA GLN A 50 9.91 -13.63 -2.05
C GLN A 50 10.82 -12.63 -1.34
N LYS A 51 11.92 -12.23 -1.98
CA LYS A 51 12.91 -11.34 -1.35
C LYS A 51 12.34 -9.94 -1.11
N SER A 52 12.70 -9.33 0.02
CA SER A 52 12.48 -7.90 0.23
C SER A 52 13.29 -7.07 -0.79
N PRO A 53 12.89 -5.82 -1.09
CA PRO A 53 13.64 -4.94 -1.99
C PRO A 53 15.14 -4.78 -1.65
N ASP A 54 15.51 -4.67 -0.37
CA ASP A 54 16.92 -4.63 0.08
C ASP A 54 17.60 -6.02 0.15
N GLY A 55 16.82 -7.08 -0.04
CA GLY A 55 17.23 -8.48 0.00
C GLY A 55 17.75 -8.97 1.35
N VAL A 56 17.54 -8.23 2.44
CA VAL A 56 17.95 -8.62 3.80
C VAL A 56 16.98 -9.65 4.37
N PHE A 57 15.69 -9.40 4.15
CA PHE A 57 14.60 -10.28 4.56
C PHE A 57 13.95 -10.93 3.33
N ALA A 58 13.08 -11.89 3.57
CA ALA A 58 12.21 -12.45 2.57
C ALA A 58 10.89 -12.87 3.21
N LEU A 59 9.82 -12.75 2.44
CA LEU A 59 8.53 -13.34 2.76
C LEU A 59 8.52 -14.76 2.21
N TYR A 60 8.36 -15.74 3.10
CA TYR A 60 8.11 -17.12 2.72
C TYR A 60 6.61 -17.33 2.61
N VAL A 61 6.12 -17.72 1.44
CA VAL A 61 4.69 -17.93 1.17
C VAL A 61 4.37 -19.42 1.09
N PHE A 62 3.45 -19.86 1.92
CA PHE A 62 2.90 -21.22 1.96
C PHE A 62 1.48 -21.18 1.39
N CYS A 63 1.29 -21.76 0.21
CA CYS A 63 -0.02 -21.89 -0.41
C CYS A 63 -0.68 -23.18 0.08
N ASP A 64 -1.72 -23.08 0.91
CA ASP A 64 -2.55 -24.20 1.33
C ASP A 64 -3.90 -24.12 0.60
N ASP A 65 -4.32 -25.23 -0.01
CA ASP A 65 -5.56 -25.30 -0.78
C ASP A 65 -6.82 -25.34 0.10
N ALA A 66 -6.67 -25.75 1.37
CA ALA A 66 -7.76 -25.86 2.34
C ALA A 66 -7.79 -24.70 3.34
N ALA A 67 -6.63 -24.26 3.84
CA ALA A 67 -6.52 -23.25 4.89
C ALA A 67 -6.13 -21.84 4.40
N GLY A 68 -5.98 -21.68 3.08
CA GLY A 68 -5.61 -20.40 2.47
C GLY A 68 -4.10 -20.19 2.45
N VAL A 69 -3.66 -18.94 2.47
CA VAL A 69 -2.23 -18.63 2.29
C VAL A 69 -1.59 -18.26 3.62
N HIS A 70 -0.59 -19.01 4.04
CA HIS A 70 0.19 -18.66 5.22
C HIS A 70 1.49 -18.01 4.80
N VAL A 71 2.01 -17.08 5.59
CA VAL A 71 3.29 -16.44 5.31
C VAL A 71 4.18 -16.38 6.54
N GLY A 72 5.49 -16.25 6.36
CA GLY A 72 6.43 -15.98 7.43
C GLY A 72 7.58 -15.13 6.92
N ILE A 73 8.29 -14.46 7.83
CA ILE A 73 9.46 -13.65 7.48
C ILE A 73 10.73 -14.44 7.79
N VAL A 74 11.59 -14.56 6.79
CA VAL A 74 12.92 -15.16 6.92
C VAL A 74 13.96 -14.05 6.79
N CYS A 75 14.92 -13.99 7.71
CA CYS A 75 16.10 -13.16 7.52
C CYS A 75 17.16 -13.94 6.75
N VAL A 76 17.46 -13.54 5.51
CA VAL A 76 18.19 -14.37 4.53
C VAL A 76 19.69 -14.06 4.42
N LYS A 77 20.15 -12.90 4.90
CA LYS A 77 21.59 -12.54 4.93
C LYS A 77 22.28 -12.97 6.22
N LEU A 78 23.61 -13.02 6.23
CA LEU A 78 24.37 -13.24 7.49
C LEU A 78 24.32 -12.01 8.41
N GLU A 79 24.10 -10.82 7.84
CA GLU A 79 24.01 -9.54 8.56
C GLU A 79 22.76 -9.40 9.46
N CYS A 80 21.93 -10.44 9.58
CA CYS A 80 20.72 -10.45 10.42
C CYS A 80 21.02 -10.15 11.89
N GLU A 81 22.19 -10.55 12.39
CA GLU A 81 22.63 -10.34 13.77
C GLU A 81 22.73 -8.86 14.17
N ARG A 82 22.75 -7.94 13.20
CA ARG A 82 22.67 -6.49 13.49
C ARG A 82 21.32 -6.06 14.05
N TYR A 83 20.29 -6.91 13.91
CA TYR A 83 18.96 -6.69 14.46
C TYR A 83 18.80 -7.55 15.71
N VAL A 84 18.57 -6.91 16.85
CA VAL A 84 18.59 -7.54 18.19
C VAL A 84 17.74 -8.82 18.31
N ARG A 85 16.66 -8.94 17.53
CA ARG A 85 15.74 -10.08 17.58
C ARG A 85 16.00 -11.16 16.53
N TRP A 86 17.08 -11.06 15.78
CA TRP A 86 17.46 -12.00 14.73
C TRP A 86 18.85 -12.54 14.99
N ASP A 87 18.98 -13.85 15.02
CA ASP A 87 20.26 -14.55 15.16
C ASP A 87 20.30 -15.78 14.26
N ALA A 88 21.45 -16.45 14.17
CA ALA A 88 21.64 -17.60 13.29
C ALA A 88 20.66 -18.76 13.56
N ALA A 89 20.20 -18.95 14.79
CA ALA A 89 19.24 -19.99 15.18
C ALA A 89 17.78 -19.51 15.11
N ASN A 90 17.56 -18.19 15.10
CA ASN A 90 16.26 -17.55 15.11
C ASN A 90 16.11 -16.63 13.89
N ARG A 91 16.06 -17.25 12.69
CA ARG A 91 15.95 -16.54 11.41
C ARG A 91 14.56 -16.51 10.80
N PHE A 92 13.58 -17.10 11.49
CA PHE A 92 12.20 -17.17 11.03
C PHE A 92 11.27 -16.52 12.06
N TRP A 93 10.34 -15.70 11.57
CA TRP A 93 9.32 -15.06 12.37
C TRP A 93 7.97 -15.26 11.72
N GLN A 94 7.02 -15.76 12.49
CA GLN A 94 5.65 -16.02 12.08
C GLN A 94 4.77 -15.97 13.32
N GLU A 95 3.66 -15.22 13.27
CA GLU A 95 2.66 -15.19 14.35
C GLU A 95 1.27 -15.33 13.76
N LYS A 96 0.40 -16.04 14.47
CA LYS A 96 -0.88 -16.50 13.96
C LYS A 96 -1.74 -15.36 13.41
N GLU A 97 -1.71 -14.20 14.08
CA GLU A 97 -2.56 -13.05 13.86
C GLU A 97 -2.40 -12.42 12.46
N TRP A 98 -1.17 -12.31 11.97
CA TRP A 98 -0.87 -11.67 10.68
C TRP A 98 -0.42 -12.66 9.61
N ALA A 99 -0.02 -13.87 10.00
CA ALA A 99 0.56 -14.87 9.11
C ALA A 99 -0.48 -15.82 8.49
N SER A 100 -1.73 -15.81 8.93
CA SER A 100 -2.75 -16.79 8.54
C SER A 100 -3.72 -16.21 7.51
N ASP A 101 -3.96 -16.99 6.45
CA ASP A 101 -4.82 -16.65 5.32
C ASP A 101 -4.63 -15.21 4.80
N VAL A 102 -3.38 -14.91 4.47
CA VAL A 102 -2.95 -13.64 3.87
C VAL A 102 -3.51 -13.54 2.46
N ARG A 103 -4.10 -12.39 2.16
CA ARG A 103 -4.75 -12.13 0.87
C ARG A 103 -3.85 -11.34 -0.07
N GLU A 104 -3.14 -10.38 0.50
CA GLU A 104 -2.16 -9.55 -0.19
C GLU A 104 -1.12 -9.01 0.78
N TYR A 105 0.00 -8.55 0.20
CA TYR A 105 1.03 -7.85 0.95
C TYR A 105 1.67 -6.74 0.12
N VAL A 106 2.38 -5.84 0.78
CA VAL A 106 3.23 -4.82 0.15
C VAL A 106 4.44 -4.52 1.04
N TRP A 107 5.61 -4.46 0.42
CA TRP A 107 6.84 -4.04 1.10
C TRP A 107 6.86 -2.53 1.29
N LEU A 108 7.28 -2.10 2.48
CA LEU A 108 7.43 -0.71 2.88
C LEU A 108 8.90 -0.44 3.28
N ASP A 109 9.29 0.84 3.31
CA ASP A 109 10.57 1.30 3.85
C ASP A 109 11.78 0.49 3.35
N GLY A 110 11.85 0.32 2.02
CA GLY A 110 12.93 -0.40 1.34
C GLY A 110 12.98 -1.92 1.62
N GLY A 111 11.93 -2.49 2.22
CA GLY A 111 11.88 -3.91 2.56
C GLY A 111 12.08 -4.24 4.03
N SER A 112 12.26 -3.21 4.88
CA SER A 112 12.38 -3.39 6.33
C SER A 112 11.02 -3.54 7.03
N ARG A 113 9.93 -3.23 6.33
CA ARG A 113 8.57 -3.34 6.84
C ARG A 113 7.66 -3.96 5.80
N LEU A 114 6.57 -4.54 6.26
CA LEU A 114 5.60 -5.22 5.41
C LEU A 114 4.19 -4.86 5.88
N LEU A 115 3.31 -4.51 4.95
CA LEU A 115 1.88 -4.42 5.23
C LEU A 115 1.21 -5.65 4.62
N VAL A 116 0.40 -6.36 5.41
CA VAL A 116 -0.32 -7.58 5.00
C VAL A 116 -1.81 -7.41 5.29
N GLY A 117 -2.67 -7.92 4.40
CA GLY A 117 -4.11 -8.06 4.63
C GLY A 117 -4.46 -9.53 4.82
N THR A 118 -5.28 -9.86 5.82
CA THR A 118 -5.75 -11.23 6.09
C THR A 118 -7.25 -11.38 5.81
N SER A 119 -7.68 -12.60 5.49
CA SER A 119 -9.10 -12.91 5.29
C SER A 119 -9.86 -12.97 6.62
N GLU A 120 -11.19 -12.81 6.58
CA GLU A 120 -12.05 -13.02 7.76
C GLU A 120 -12.24 -14.50 8.13
N ILE A 121 -12.11 -15.41 7.16
CA ILE A 121 -12.58 -16.80 7.28
C ILE A 121 -11.57 -17.63 8.08
N TYR A 122 -10.30 -17.57 7.67
CA TYR A 122 -9.21 -18.32 8.29
C TYR A 122 -8.10 -17.42 8.85
N GLY A 123 -8.19 -16.10 8.61
CA GLY A 123 -7.34 -15.08 9.18
C GLY A 123 -8.05 -14.29 10.29
N THR A 124 -7.73 -13.00 10.39
CA THR A 124 -8.34 -12.07 11.35
C THR A 124 -9.20 -10.99 10.69
N GLY A 125 -9.22 -10.93 9.36
CA GLY A 125 -9.90 -9.88 8.59
C GLY A 125 -9.21 -8.51 8.71
N LEU A 126 -7.98 -8.45 9.20
CA LEU A 126 -7.27 -7.21 9.53
C LEU A 126 -6.10 -6.97 8.59
N CYS A 127 -5.75 -5.69 8.45
CA CYS A 127 -4.48 -5.29 7.87
C CYS A 127 -3.46 -5.07 8.99
N TYR A 128 -2.25 -5.61 8.84
CA TYR A 128 -1.15 -5.45 9.81
C TYR A 128 0.07 -4.85 9.16
N VAL A 129 0.72 -3.94 9.88
CA VAL A 129 2.05 -3.46 9.56
C VAL A 129 3.06 -4.17 10.45
N LEU A 130 4.03 -4.81 9.83
CA LEU A 130 5.13 -5.50 10.46
C LEU A 130 6.37 -4.61 10.41
N ASP A 131 6.93 -4.30 11.58
CA ASP A 131 8.32 -3.89 11.72
C ASP A 131 9.19 -5.13 11.88
N ILE A 132 9.86 -5.50 10.78
CA ILE A 132 10.61 -6.75 10.72
C ILE A 132 11.87 -6.71 11.60
N PRO A 133 12.70 -5.65 11.58
CA PRO A 133 13.84 -5.51 12.48
C PRO A 133 13.51 -5.77 13.96
N THR A 134 12.39 -5.23 14.44
CA THR A 134 11.97 -5.33 15.84
C THR A 134 10.96 -6.45 16.10
N ARG A 135 10.55 -7.21 15.07
CA ARG A 135 9.51 -8.23 15.14
C ARG A 135 8.26 -7.73 15.88
N LEU A 136 7.76 -6.60 15.44
CA LEU A 136 6.54 -6.00 15.98
C LEU A 136 5.48 -5.99 14.89
N ALA A 137 4.32 -6.58 15.17
CA ALA A 137 3.15 -6.49 14.32
C ALA A 137 2.14 -5.52 14.95
N THR A 138 1.63 -4.59 14.15
CA THR A 138 0.61 -3.62 14.57
C THR A 138 -0.57 -3.66 13.60
N ALA A 139 -1.77 -3.97 14.10
CA ALA A 139 -2.97 -3.87 13.28
C ALA A 139 -3.25 -2.39 12.92
N LEU A 140 -3.65 -2.14 11.69
CA LEU A 140 -4.08 -0.80 11.27
C LEU A 140 -5.34 -0.39 12.04
N LYS A 141 -5.34 0.84 12.51
CA LYS A 141 -6.52 1.43 13.16
C LYS A 141 -7.50 1.85 12.07
N LEU A 142 -8.63 1.15 12.00
CA LEU A 142 -9.74 1.54 11.13
C LEU A 142 -10.69 2.49 11.89
N PRO A 143 -11.39 3.39 11.19
CA PRO A 143 -12.34 4.31 11.83
C PRO A 143 -13.45 3.56 12.57
N GLU A 144 -13.73 3.96 13.81
CA GLU A 144 -14.71 3.29 14.68
C GLU A 144 -16.14 3.39 14.13
N GLU A 145 -16.44 4.43 13.36
CA GLU A 145 -17.75 4.65 12.72
C GLU A 145 -18.14 3.57 11.70
N LEU A 146 -17.16 2.79 11.21
CA LEU A 146 -17.43 1.64 10.32
C LEU A 146 -18.02 0.45 11.09
N GLY A 147 -18.02 0.49 12.43
CA GLY A 147 -18.55 -0.56 13.29
C GLY A 147 -17.75 -1.85 13.17
N LYS A 148 -18.45 -2.99 13.34
CA LYS A 148 -17.83 -4.31 13.19
C LYS A 148 -17.60 -4.60 11.71
N TYR A 149 -16.41 -4.27 11.23
CA TYR A 149 -15.94 -4.70 9.91
C TYR A 149 -15.60 -6.19 9.93
N VAL A 150 -15.54 -6.76 8.73
CA VAL A 150 -15.36 -8.19 8.50
C VAL A 150 -14.04 -8.45 7.79
N GLU A 151 -13.61 -7.56 6.89
CA GLU A 151 -12.36 -7.74 6.14
C GLU A 151 -11.70 -6.40 5.78
N CYS A 152 -10.38 -6.33 5.89
CA CYS A 152 -9.54 -5.23 5.43
C CYS A 152 -8.68 -5.70 4.25
N SER A 153 -8.79 -5.02 3.11
CA SER A 153 -8.02 -5.33 1.90
C SER A 153 -7.21 -4.14 1.40
N ILE A 154 -5.92 -4.33 1.14
CA ILE A 154 -5.01 -3.29 0.65
C ILE A 154 -5.26 -3.03 -0.84
N LYS A 155 -5.47 -1.76 -1.22
CA LYS A 155 -5.67 -1.36 -2.63
C LYS A 155 -4.50 -0.60 -3.21
N ALA A 156 -3.95 0.34 -2.44
CA ALA A 156 -2.82 1.16 -2.86
C ALA A 156 -2.09 1.73 -1.64
N ILE A 157 -0.85 2.17 -1.86
CA ILE A 157 -0.01 2.84 -0.84
C ILE A 157 0.37 4.21 -1.37
N SER A 158 0.48 5.19 -0.47
CA SER A 158 0.97 6.52 -0.83
C SER A 158 2.43 6.46 -1.28
N ASN A 159 2.85 7.40 -2.13
CA ASN A 159 4.22 7.38 -2.69
C ASN A 159 5.33 7.47 -1.62
N ASP A 160 5.03 8.04 -0.46
CA ASP A 160 5.93 8.14 0.69
C ASP A 160 5.79 6.97 1.69
N GLY A 161 4.86 6.04 1.45
CA GLY A 161 4.62 4.89 2.33
C GLY A 161 3.94 5.20 3.66
N SER A 162 3.50 6.45 3.89
CA SER A 162 2.89 6.87 5.15
C SER A 162 1.41 6.52 5.27
N LYS A 163 0.74 6.24 4.16
CA LYS A 163 -0.71 5.93 4.12
C LYS A 163 -1.02 4.75 3.22
N ALA A 164 -2.12 4.07 3.55
CA ALA A 164 -2.71 3.05 2.70
C ALA A 164 -4.14 3.43 2.31
N GLN A 165 -4.49 3.18 1.06
CA GLN A 165 -5.89 3.03 0.66
C GLN A 165 -6.28 1.57 0.88
N VAL A 166 -7.27 1.37 1.74
CA VAL A 166 -7.81 0.05 2.07
C VAL A 166 -9.30 0.00 1.77
N GLN A 167 -9.77 -1.16 1.31
CA GLN A 167 -11.18 -1.48 1.23
C GLN A 167 -11.56 -2.24 2.48
N VAL A 168 -12.54 -1.71 3.21
CA VAL A 168 -13.10 -2.33 4.41
C VAL A 168 -14.47 -2.88 4.05
N ALA A 169 -14.64 -4.19 4.20
CA ALA A 169 -15.94 -4.84 4.10
C ALA A 169 -16.63 -4.78 5.47
N VAL A 170 -17.87 -4.29 5.48
CA VAL A 170 -18.78 -4.29 6.63
C VAL A 170 -20.03 -5.08 6.25
N PRO A 171 -20.91 -5.48 7.19
CA PRO A 171 -22.16 -6.12 6.84
C PRO A 171 -22.93 -5.31 5.79
N HIS A 172 -23.14 -5.91 4.61
CA HIS A 172 -23.88 -5.35 3.48
C HIS A 172 -23.25 -4.15 2.74
N ALA A 173 -22.01 -3.75 3.04
CA ALA A 173 -21.34 -2.66 2.32
C ALA A 173 -19.81 -2.83 2.23
N ARG A 174 -19.20 -2.08 1.32
CA ARG A 174 -17.75 -1.95 1.19
C ARG A 174 -17.39 -0.47 1.11
N HIS A 175 -16.37 -0.08 1.86
CA HIS A 175 -15.90 1.29 1.95
C HIS A 175 -14.43 1.34 1.58
N ASP A 176 -14.08 2.18 0.62
CA ASP A 176 -12.68 2.51 0.35
C ASP A 176 -12.32 3.71 1.23
N ILE A 177 -11.33 3.53 2.09
CA ILE A 177 -10.87 4.55 3.05
C ILE A 177 -9.36 4.71 2.98
N GLU A 178 -8.89 5.86 3.42
CA GLU A 178 -7.48 6.14 3.65
C GLU A 178 -7.16 5.92 5.13
N VAL A 179 -6.06 5.23 5.41
CA VAL A 179 -5.60 4.95 6.77
C VAL A 179 -4.12 5.27 6.89
N GLU A 180 -3.75 5.86 8.03
CA GLU A 180 -2.35 6.13 8.37
C GLU A 180 -1.63 4.82 8.68
N ILE A 181 -0.45 4.65 8.10
CA ILE A 181 0.49 3.59 8.46
C ILE A 181 1.29 4.10 9.66
N PRO A 182 1.25 3.41 10.83
CA PRO A 182 2.06 3.80 11.97
C PRO A 182 3.52 3.99 11.56
N PRO A 183 4.26 4.99 12.06
CA PRO A 183 5.68 5.11 11.77
C PRO A 183 6.45 3.90 12.34
N ALA A 184 7.65 3.66 11.81
CA ALA A 184 8.54 2.68 12.43
C ALA A 184 8.83 3.08 13.89
N PRO A 185 8.85 2.13 14.84
CA PRO A 185 9.23 2.41 16.22
C PRO A 185 10.63 3.03 16.28
N SER A 186 10.82 4.02 17.16
CA SER A 186 12.14 4.59 17.44
C SER A 186 13.08 3.50 17.98
N ARG A 187 14.25 3.35 17.36
CA ARG A 187 15.29 2.39 17.76
C ARG A 187 15.90 2.71 19.11
#